data_AF-A0A9N8K2T7-F1
#
_entry.id   AF-A0A9N8K2T7-F1
#
_cell.length_a   1.000
_cell.length_b   1.000
_cell.length_c   1.000
_cell.angle_alpha   90.00
_cell.angle_beta   90.00
_cell.angle_gamma   90.00
#
_symmetry.space_group_name_H-M   'P 1'
#
loop_
_entity.id
_entity.type
_entity.pdbx_description
1 polymer ?
#
loop_
_entity_poly.entity_id
_entity_poly.type
_entity_poly.pdbx_seq_one_letter_code
_entity_poly.pdbx_strand_id
1 'polypeptide(L)' 'MSAPNAGRQSPDPENQSGKQQAEPTSGNPNQQGARPSEGAQQASKDQLNNLESNPTGPLDQAAKDKTSKTT' A
#
# COMPACT_ATOMS: atom_id res chain seq x y z
N MET A 1 -15.45 -5.68 -44.63
CA MET A 1 -15.72 -7.02 -44.08
C MET A 1 -15.48 -6.94 -42.57
N SER A 2 -16.54 -6.93 -41.77
CA SER A 2 -16.45 -6.86 -40.30
C SER A 2 -16.01 -8.21 -39.71
N ALA A 3 -15.30 -8.20 -38.58
CA ALA A 3 -14.79 -9.41 -37.94
C ALA A 3 -15.95 -10.39 -37.59
N PRO A 4 -15.82 -11.72 -37.84
CA PRO A 4 -16.90 -12.70 -37.67
C PRO A 4 -17.47 -12.79 -36.26
N ASN A 5 -16.68 -12.40 -35.26
CA ASN A 5 -17.11 -12.29 -33.87
C ASN A 5 -16.60 -10.95 -33.33
N ALA A 6 -17.40 -9.89 -33.44
CA ALA A 6 -17.16 -8.71 -32.64
C ALA A 6 -17.08 -9.13 -31.17
N GLY A 7 -16.07 -8.66 -30.44
CA GLY A 7 -15.90 -9.00 -29.02
C GLY A 7 -17.20 -8.76 -28.24
N ARG A 8 -17.40 -9.49 -27.13
CA ARG A 8 -18.59 -9.29 -26.28
C ARG A 8 -18.62 -7.83 -25.84
N GLN A 9 -19.56 -7.06 -26.37
CA GLN A 9 -19.81 -5.70 -25.91
C GLN A 9 -20.43 -5.81 -24.52
N SER A 10 -19.88 -5.09 -23.54
CA SER A 10 -20.48 -5.02 -22.21
C SER A 10 -21.90 -4.43 -22.32
N PRO A 11 -22.86 -4.91 -21.52
CA PRO A 11 -24.16 -4.27 -21.41
C PRO A 11 -24.02 -2.80 -21.00
N ASP A 12 -24.98 -1.97 -21.40
CA ASP A 12 -25.05 -0.58 -20.95
C ASP A 12 -25.07 -0.50 -19.43
N PRO A 13 -24.56 0.59 -18.82
CA PRO A 13 -24.43 0.70 -17.38
C PRO A 13 -25.68 0.31 -16.63
N GLU A 14 -26.88 0.69 -17.07
CA GLU A 14 -28.17 0.37 -16.45
C GLU A 14 -28.53 -1.13 -16.47
N ASN A 15 -27.98 -1.87 -17.43
CA ASN A 15 -28.19 -3.31 -17.63
C ASN A 15 -27.04 -4.17 -17.08
N GLN A 16 -26.00 -3.55 -16.51
CA GLN A 16 -24.91 -4.27 -15.87
C GLN A 16 -25.38 -4.88 -14.53
N SER A 17 -24.89 -6.06 -14.18
CA SER A 17 -25.20 -6.65 -12.86
C SER A 17 -24.59 -5.79 -11.74
N GLY A 18 -25.22 -5.71 -10.56
CA GLY A 18 -24.74 -4.90 -9.43
C GLY A 18 -23.27 -5.13 -9.03
N LYS A 19 -22.74 -6.36 -9.24
CA LYS A 19 -21.31 -6.70 -9.06
C LYS A 19 -20.35 -5.94 -9.98
N GLN A 20 -20.85 -5.39 -11.09
CA GLN A 20 -20.10 -4.60 -12.07
C GLN A 20 -20.38 -3.10 -11.94
N GLN A 21 -21.59 -2.70 -11.51
CA GLN A 21 -22.03 -1.30 -11.51
C GLN A 21 -21.39 -0.46 -10.40
N ALA A 22 -21.38 -0.94 -9.15
CA ALA A 22 -20.69 -0.28 -8.04
C ALA A 22 -20.93 -1.04 -6.73
N GLU A 23 -19.95 -1.81 -6.32
CA GLU A 23 -19.50 -1.80 -4.93
C GLU A 23 -17.98 -1.98 -5.02
N PRO A 24 -17.17 -1.15 -4.35
CA PRO A 24 -15.79 -1.56 -4.13
C PRO A 24 -15.87 -2.95 -3.50
N THR A 25 -15.08 -3.92 -4.00
CA THR A 25 -15.04 -5.30 -3.48
C THR A 25 -14.90 -5.36 -1.95
N SER A 26 -14.49 -4.24 -1.35
CA SER A 26 -14.69 -3.97 0.06
C SER A 26 -15.42 -2.65 0.27
N GLY A 27 -16.72 -2.74 0.58
CA GLY A 27 -17.55 -1.62 1.04
C GLY A 27 -17.03 -0.93 2.30
N ASN A 28 -16.01 -1.51 2.96
CA ASN A 28 -15.36 -0.95 4.13
C ASN A 28 -13.84 -1.20 4.06
N PRO A 29 -13.05 -0.39 3.34
CA PRO A 29 -11.60 -0.53 3.30
C PRO A 29 -10.95 -0.46 4.69
N ASN A 30 -11.55 0.32 5.60
CA ASN A 30 -11.13 0.40 7.00
C ASN A 30 -11.46 -0.84 7.84
N GLN A 31 -12.33 -1.74 7.36
CA GLN A 31 -12.71 -2.98 8.03
C GLN A 31 -12.07 -4.23 7.38
N GLN A 32 -11.18 -4.06 6.39
CA GLN A 32 -10.47 -5.16 5.73
C GLN A 32 -9.43 -5.87 6.64
N GLY A 33 -9.55 -5.78 7.95
CA GLY A 33 -8.70 -6.50 8.91
C GLY A 33 -7.26 -6.01 9.01
N ALA A 34 -6.88 -4.94 8.31
CA ALA A 34 -5.51 -4.42 8.31
C ALA A 34 -5.19 -3.51 9.52
N ARG A 35 -6.18 -3.13 10.34
CA ARG A 35 -5.98 -2.28 11.51
C ARG A 35 -6.28 -3.06 12.80
N PRO A 36 -5.39 -3.01 13.81
CA PRO A 36 -5.71 -3.51 15.13
C PRO A 36 -6.91 -2.74 15.69
N SER A 37 -7.97 -3.44 16.08
CA SER A 37 -9.21 -2.84 16.61
C SER A 37 -8.98 -2.12 17.95
N GLU A 38 -8.00 -2.60 18.73
CA GLU A 38 -7.54 -2.03 19.99
C GLU A 38 -6.01 -2.15 20.05
N GLY A 39 -5.33 -1.20 20.73
CA GLY A 39 -3.87 -1.26 20.88
C GLY A 39 -3.07 -0.96 19.61
N ALA A 40 -3.69 -0.41 18.55
CA ALA A 40 -2.99 -0.05 17.31
C ALA A 40 -1.78 0.87 17.53
N GLN A 41 -1.86 1.76 18.52
CA GLN A 41 -0.75 2.63 18.90
C GLN A 41 0.39 1.85 19.55
N GLN A 42 0.09 0.82 20.34
CA GLN A 42 1.09 -0.05 20.97
C GLN A 42 1.73 -0.97 19.92
N ALA A 43 0.93 -1.61 19.08
CA ALA A 43 1.42 -2.44 17.96
C ALA A 43 2.28 -1.63 16.99
N SER A 44 1.90 -0.38 16.69
CA SER A 44 2.72 0.52 15.87
C SER A 44 4.04 0.88 16.54
N LYS A 45 4.04 1.10 17.87
CA LYS A 45 5.27 1.35 18.64
C LYS A 45 6.18 0.13 18.67
N ASP A 46 5.63 -1.05 18.91
CA ASP A 46 6.38 -2.30 18.94
C ASP A 46 7.00 -2.62 17.57
N GLN A 47 6.24 -2.36 16.50
CA GLN A 47 6.77 -2.49 15.14
C GLN A 47 7.92 -1.50 14.90
N LEU A 48 7.75 -0.22 15.24
CA LEU A 48 8.82 0.78 15.11
C LEU A 48 10.06 0.45 15.95
N ASN A 49 9.89 -0.05 17.17
CA ASN A 49 10.98 -0.45 18.05
C ASN A 49 11.78 -1.64 17.49
N ASN A 50 11.11 -2.53 16.75
CA ASN A 50 11.73 -3.68 16.09
C ASN A 50 12.30 -3.34 14.70
N LEU A 51 12.06 -2.14 14.17
CA LEU A 51 12.81 -1.64 13.03
C LEU A 51 14.15 -1.09 13.56
N GLU A 52 15.15 -1.95 13.62
CA GLU A 52 16.53 -1.50 13.85
C GLU A 52 16.92 -0.49 12.75
N SER A 53 17.49 0.64 13.16
CA SER A 53 18.09 1.59 12.22
C SER A 53 19.07 0.85 11.30
N ASN A 54 19.09 1.25 10.02
CA ASN A 54 19.99 0.65 9.02
C ASN A 54 21.41 0.49 9.61
N PRO A 55 22.00 -0.72 9.59
CA PRO A 55 23.35 -0.94 10.13
C PRO A 55 24.32 0.09 9.57
N THR A 56 25.22 0.58 10.44
CA THR A 56 26.18 1.62 10.05
C THR A 56 27.01 1.12 8.88
N GLY A 57 26.83 1.75 7.73
CA GLY A 57 27.46 1.36 6.48
C GLY A 57 28.75 2.14 6.22
N PRO A 58 29.53 1.76 5.20
CA PRO A 58 30.73 2.50 4.80
C PRO A 58 30.41 3.96 4.40
N LEU A 59 29.19 4.24 3.96
CA LEU A 59 28.73 5.60 3.65
C LEU A 59 28.53 6.47 4.90
N ASP A 60 28.16 5.89 6.05
CA ASP A 60 28.00 6.64 7.29
C ASP A 60 29.35 7.11 7.84
N GLN A 61 30.39 6.28 7.68
CA GLN A 61 31.77 6.66 8.02
C GLN A 61 32.25 7.78 7.10
N ALA A 62 32.04 7.64 5.79
CA ALA A 62 32.38 8.68 4.83
C ALA A 62 31.64 10.00 5.10
N ALA A 63 30.36 9.94 5.47
CA ALA A 63 29.58 11.11 5.86
C ALA A 63 30.18 11.77 7.11
N LYS A 64 30.46 11.00 8.17
CA LYS A 64 31.10 11.50 9.40
C LYS A 64 32.44 12.16 9.08
N ASP A 65 33.31 11.52 8.32
CA ASP A 65 34.64 12.06 7.99
C ASP A 65 34.55 13.37 7.20
N LYS A 66 33.53 13.53 6.34
CA LYS A 66 33.30 14.76 5.57
C LYS A 66 32.62 15.87 6.37
N THR A 67 31.76 15.53 7.32
CA THR A 67 31.01 16.52 8.12
C THR A 67 31.67 16.86 9.45
N SER A 68 32.66 16.07 9.89
CA SER A 68 33.41 16.34 11.11
C SER A 68 34.24 17.61 10.90
N LYS A 69 33.84 18.70 11.56
CA LYS A 69 34.71 19.86 11.68
C LYS A 69 35.87 19.49 12.60
N THR A 70 37.04 19.28 12.01
CA THR A 70 38.29 19.22 12.75
C THR A 70 38.42 20.54 13.50
N THR A 71 38.35 20.49 14.83
CA THR A 71 38.73 21.63 15.68
C THR A 71 40.23 21.67 15.80
#